data_AF-A0A1I7ML69-F1
#
_entry.id   AF-A0A1I7ML69-F1
#
_cell.length_a   1.000
_cell.length_b   1.000
_cell.length_c   1.000
_cell.angle_alpha   90.00
_cell.angle_beta   90.00
_cell.angle_gamma   90.00
#
_symmetry.space_group_name_H-M   'P 1'
#
loop_
_entity.id
_entity.type
_entity.pdbx_description
1 polymer ?
#
loop_
_entity_poly.entity_id
_entity_poly.type
_entity_poly.pdbx_seq_one_letter_code
_entity_poly.pdbx_strand_id
1 'polypeptide(L)'
;MGAVPGLLIAIAAIGALWWSWFYQARIVGPSWYGSFGSRIFLYLIPSFSLLLLWVGISEAATGFGAPLPGALFDTVTVGLFVLLLLGIVGTLGVPLPAPWAPRWMREHRQKNRQKRREGKTS
;
A
#
# COMPACT_ATOMS: atom_id res chain seq x y z
N MET A 1 22.15 20.77 7.36
CA MET A 1 20.69 20.65 7.56
C MET A 1 19.96 19.96 6.41
N GLY A 2 20.64 19.48 5.35
CA GLY A 2 19.96 19.00 4.13
C GLY A 2 19.22 17.65 4.23
N ALA A 3 19.62 16.74 5.13
CA ALA A 3 19.04 15.37 5.17
C ALA A 3 17.79 15.23 6.06
N VAL A 4 17.52 16.21 6.93
CA VAL A 4 16.44 16.13 7.94
C VAL A 4 15.05 15.96 7.31
N PRO A 5 14.66 16.73 6.27
CA PRO A 5 13.34 16.57 5.65
C PRO A 5 13.14 15.17 5.05
N GLY A 6 14.14 14.66 4.31
CA GLY A 6 14.10 13.31 3.74
C GLY A 6 13.95 12.21 4.80
N LEU A 7 14.66 12.34 5.93
CA LEU A 7 14.53 11.42 7.06
C LEU A 7 13.13 11.45 7.69
N LEU A 8 12.55 12.64 7.86
CA LEU A 8 11.19 12.77 8.40
C LEU A 8 10.16 12.12 7.48
N ILE A 9 10.29 12.31 6.16
CA ILE A 9 9.43 11.67 5.16
C ILE A 9 9.59 10.15 5.23
N ALA A 10 10.82 9.64 5.28
CA ALA A 10 11.08 8.21 5.35
C ALA A 10 10.51 7.58 6.63
N ILE A 11 10.69 8.23 7.78
CA ILE A 11 10.15 7.77 9.07
C ILE A 11 8.62 7.77 9.05
N ALA A 12 8.00 8.84 8.56
CA ALA A 12 6.54 8.92 8.44
C ALA A 12 5.99 7.82 7.51
N ALA A 13 6.65 7.57 6.39
CA ALA A 13 6.29 6.51 5.45
C ALA A 13 6.42 5.10 6.06
N ILE A 14 7.49 4.84 6.81
CA ILE A 14 7.67 3.58 7.54
C ILE A 14 6.56 3.43 8.61
N GLY A 15 6.27 4.50 9.35
CA GLY A 15 5.20 4.53 10.33
C GLY A 15 3.83 4.23 9.71
N ALA A 16 3.54 4.81 8.54
CA ALA A 16 2.32 4.57 7.79
C ALA A 16 2.23 3.13 7.26
N LEU A 17 3.33 2.56 6.75
CA LEU A 17 3.39 1.15 6.33
C LEU A 17 3.17 0.19 7.50
N TRP A 18 3.86 0.45 8.61
CA TRP A 18 3.70 -0.34 9.83
C TRP A 18 2.27 -0.25 10.35
N TRP A 19 1.71 0.96 10.44
CA TRP A 19 0.33 1.17 10.87
C TRP A 19 -0.66 0.45 9.96
N SER A 20 -0.48 0.58 8.64
CA SER A 20 -1.32 -0.04 7.64
C SER A 20 -1.35 -1.56 7.73
N TRP A 21 -0.21 -2.20 8.03
CA TRP A 21 -0.08 -3.66 8.08
C TRP A 21 -0.38 -4.24 9.48
N PHE A 22 0.12 -3.61 10.53
CA PHE A 22 0.11 -4.14 11.90
C PHE A 22 -1.20 -3.85 12.65
N TYR A 23 -1.84 -2.69 12.41
CA TYR A 23 -3.10 -2.31 13.07
C TYR A 23 -4.23 -3.29 12.72
N GLN A 24 -4.32 -3.69 11.45
CA GLN A 24 -5.40 -4.55 10.95
C GLN A 24 -5.28 -6.01 11.40
N ALA A 25 -4.06 -6.52 11.55
CA ALA A 25 -3.84 -7.91 11.98
C ALA A 25 -4.29 -8.17 13.42
N ARG A 26 -4.47 -7.12 14.24
CA ARG A 26 -4.76 -7.26 15.68
C ARG A 26 -6.09 -6.67 16.15
N ILE A 27 -6.60 -5.61 15.52
CA ILE A 27 -7.64 -4.78 16.17
C ILE A 27 -8.99 -4.83 15.46
N VAL A 28 -9.01 -4.94 14.13
CA VAL A 28 -10.24 -4.76 13.35
C VAL A 28 -10.70 -6.10 12.78
N GLY A 29 -11.75 -6.66 13.39
CA GLY A 29 -12.31 -7.95 12.99
C GLY A 29 -12.87 -7.98 11.56
N PRO A 30 -13.44 -9.12 11.13
CA PRO A 30 -13.89 -9.34 9.74
C PRO A 30 -14.93 -8.34 9.22
N SER A 31 -15.62 -7.62 10.11
CA SER A 31 -16.68 -6.66 9.77
C SER A 31 -16.18 -5.35 9.15
N TRP A 32 -14.94 -4.95 9.42
CA TRP A 32 -14.35 -3.74 8.83
C TRP A 32 -14.01 -3.92 7.35
N TYR A 33 -13.82 -5.18 6.96
CA TYR A 33 -13.46 -5.59 5.62
C TYR A 33 -14.61 -5.40 4.62
N GLY A 34 -14.38 -4.62 3.56
CA GLY A 34 -15.37 -4.34 2.51
C GLY A 34 -15.82 -2.89 2.44
N SER A 35 -15.55 -2.11 3.50
CA SER A 35 -15.73 -0.65 3.55
C SER A 35 -14.74 0.08 2.63
N PHE A 36 -15.06 1.30 2.22
CA PHE A 36 -14.13 2.15 1.46
C PHE A 36 -12.84 2.43 2.24
N GLY A 37 -12.97 2.69 3.55
CA GLY A 37 -11.84 2.86 4.46
C GLY A 37 -10.91 1.64 4.45
N SER A 38 -11.45 0.41 4.45
CA SER A 38 -10.61 -0.78 4.37
C SER A 38 -9.77 -0.86 3.10
N ARG A 39 -10.27 -0.35 1.98
CA ARG A 39 -9.55 -0.38 0.71
C ARG A 39 -8.47 0.69 0.66
N ILE A 40 -8.72 1.89 1.20
CA ILE A 40 -7.70 2.93 1.38
C ILE A 40 -6.53 2.36 2.19
N PHE A 41 -6.85 1.76 3.32
CA PHE A 41 -5.85 1.20 4.22
C PHE A 41 -5.14 -0.03 3.65
N LEU A 42 -5.77 -0.85 2.81
CA LEU A 42 -5.11 -2.03 2.24
C LEU A 42 -4.31 -1.74 0.98
N TYR A 43 -4.68 -0.73 0.21
CA TYR A 43 -4.13 -0.51 -1.13
C TYR A 43 -3.49 0.86 -1.31
N LEU A 44 -4.15 1.93 -0.87
CA LEU A 44 -3.67 3.29 -1.11
C LEU A 44 -2.54 3.67 -0.14
N ILE A 45 -2.73 3.46 1.16
CA ILE A 45 -1.73 3.84 2.17
C ILE A 45 -0.40 3.10 1.93
N PRO A 46 -0.35 1.77 1.73
CA PRO A 46 0.91 1.09 1.46
C PRO A 46 1.61 1.56 0.20
N SER A 47 0.87 1.68 -0.92
CA SER A 47 1.47 2.06 -2.21
C SER A 47 1.99 3.50 -2.20
N PHE A 48 1.23 4.43 -1.62
CA PHE A 48 1.65 5.81 -1.44
C PHE A 48 2.84 5.94 -0.48
N SER A 49 2.82 5.19 0.63
CA SER A 49 3.92 5.20 1.60
C SER A 49 5.22 4.64 1.02
N LEU A 50 5.17 3.62 0.16
CA LEU A 50 6.38 3.11 -0.51
C LEU A 50 7.00 4.16 -1.45
N LEU A 51 6.17 4.91 -2.18
CA LEU A 51 6.64 6.01 -3.02
C LEU A 51 7.27 7.12 -2.18
N LEU A 52 6.61 7.54 -1.10
CA LEU A 52 7.16 8.54 -0.18
C LEU A 52 8.45 8.08 0.49
N LEU A 53 8.55 6.80 0.87
CA LEU A 53 9.76 6.24 1.46
C LEU A 53 10.94 6.37 0.48
N TRP A 54 10.73 6.06 -0.80
CA TRP A 54 11.76 6.19 -1.83
C TRP A 54 12.21 7.64 -2.02
N VAL A 55 11.25 8.58 -2.10
CA VAL A 55 11.53 10.01 -2.20
C VAL A 55 12.31 10.50 -0.98
N GLY A 56 11.87 10.14 0.23
CA GLY A 56 12.53 10.52 1.48
C GLY A 56 13.95 9.97 1.61
N ILE A 57 14.18 8.71 1.21
CA ILE A 57 15.53 8.12 1.18
C ILE A 57 16.43 8.86 0.18
N SER A 58 15.92 9.17 -1.01
CA SER A 58 16.70 9.90 -2.04
C SER A 58 17.09 11.30 -1.59
N GLU A 59 16.15 12.02 -0.98
CA GLU A 59 16.38 13.35 -0.42
C GLU A 59 17.38 13.31 0.75
N ALA A 60 17.24 12.33 1.65
CA ALA A 60 18.19 12.13 2.74
C ALA A 60 19.60 11.81 2.22
N ALA A 61 19.71 10.92 1.24
CA ALA A 61 20.98 10.54 0.61
C ALA A 61 21.68 11.75 -0.04
N THR A 62 20.91 12.59 -0.74
CA THR A 62 21.40 13.87 -1.29
C THR A 62 21.87 14.81 -0.17
N GLY A 63 21.10 14.92 0.92
CA GLY A 63 21.46 15.72 2.09
C GLY A 63 22.71 15.22 2.83
N PHE A 64 23.08 13.95 2.68
CA PHE A 64 24.33 13.35 3.18
C PHE A 64 25.50 13.45 2.20
N GLY A 65 25.30 14.03 1.01
CA GLY A 65 26.34 14.12 -0.03
C GLY A 65 26.57 12.82 -0.79
N ALA A 66 25.66 11.85 -0.69
CA ALA A 66 25.70 10.57 -1.41
C ALA A 66 24.45 10.42 -2.29
N PRO A 67 24.26 11.26 -3.33
CA PRO A 67 23.08 11.21 -4.17
C PRO A 67 22.98 9.84 -4.87
N LEU A 68 21.76 9.31 -4.94
CA LEU A 68 21.49 8.10 -5.71
C LEU A 68 21.71 8.37 -7.21
N PRO A 69 22.18 7.37 -7.98
CA PRO A 69 22.26 7.50 -9.43
C PRO A 69 20.89 7.86 -10.03
N GLY A 70 20.82 8.90 -10.87
CA GLY A 70 19.55 9.38 -11.44
C GLY A 70 18.76 8.29 -12.17
N ALA A 71 19.43 7.46 -12.96
CA ALA A 71 18.79 6.33 -13.65
C ALA A 71 18.14 5.31 -12.68
N LEU A 72 18.75 5.09 -11.51
CA LEU A 72 18.18 4.23 -10.47
C LEU A 72 16.96 4.90 -9.83
N PHE A 73 17.06 6.20 -9.53
CA PHE A 73 15.95 6.99 -8.99
C PHE A 73 14.74 6.95 -9.92
N ASP A 74 14.93 7.24 -11.21
CA ASP A 74 13.84 7.30 -12.18
C ASP A 74 13.18 5.94 -12.38
N THR A 75 13.98 4.89 -12.56
CA THR A 75 13.46 3.53 -12.79
C THR A 75 12.62 3.04 -11.62
N VAL A 76 13.11 3.22 -10.39
CA VAL A 76 12.39 2.79 -9.18
C VAL A 76 11.15 3.67 -8.96
N THR A 77 11.25 4.99 -9.19
CA THR A 77 10.12 5.91 -9.05
C THR A 77 8.99 5.56 -10.02
N VAL A 78 9.29 5.24 -11.27
CA VAL A 78 8.28 4.78 -12.26
C VAL A 78 7.61 3.50 -11.78
N GLY A 79 8.38 2.52 -11.29
CA GLY A 79 7.82 1.28 -10.75
C GLY A 79 6.90 1.51 -9.56
N LEU A 80 7.30 2.37 -8.62
CA LEU A 80 6.50 2.75 -7.45
C LEU A 80 5.27 3.59 -7.82
N PHE A 81 5.36 4.41 -8.87
CA PHE A 81 4.23 5.15 -9.39
C PHE A 81 3.19 4.23 -10.01
N VAL A 82 3.61 3.24 -10.82
CA VAL A 82 2.70 2.19 -11.31
C VAL A 82 2.04 1.44 -10.16
N LEU A 83 2.80 1.15 -9.10
CA LEU A 83 2.26 0.54 -7.90
C LEU A 83 1.21 1.42 -7.20
N LEU A 84 1.43 2.73 -7.13
CA LEU A 84 0.44 3.69 -6.62
C LEU A 84 -0.84 3.67 -7.45
N LEU A 85 -0.73 3.64 -8.79
CA LEU A 85 -1.90 3.52 -9.67
C LEU A 85 -2.68 2.22 -9.41
N LEU A 86 -1.98 1.10 -9.23
CA LEU A 86 -2.62 -0.16 -8.83
C LEU A 86 -3.31 -0.05 -7.45
N GLY A 87 -2.69 0.66 -6.50
CA GLY A 87 -3.28 0.95 -5.19
C GLY A 87 -4.59 1.75 -5.28
N ILE A 88 -4.63 2.77 -6.14
CA ILE A 88 -5.84 3.57 -6.42
C ILE A 88 -6.93 2.69 -7.03
N VAL A 89 -6.58 1.87 -8.04
CA VAL A 89 -7.50 0.91 -8.68
C VAL A 89 -8.07 -0.09 -7.67
N GLY A 90 -7.23 -0.61 -6.77
CA GLY A 90 -7.67 -1.46 -5.65
C GLY A 90 -8.63 -0.76 -4.69
N THR A 91 -8.41 0.54 -4.45
CA THR A 91 -9.26 1.38 -3.60
C THR A 91 -10.66 1.59 -4.18
N LEU A 92 -10.75 1.75 -5.50
CA LEU A 92 -12.02 1.81 -6.24
C LEU A 92 -12.79 0.48 -6.21
N GLY A 93 -12.18 -0.61 -5.75
CA GLY A 93 -12.80 -1.92 -5.58
C GLY A 93 -12.57 -2.89 -6.74
N VAL A 94 -11.67 -2.54 -7.67
CA VAL A 94 -11.26 -3.47 -8.72
C VAL A 94 -10.50 -4.63 -8.07
N PRO A 95 -10.89 -5.89 -8.34
CA PRO A 95 -10.23 -7.04 -7.75
C PRO A 95 -8.82 -7.20 -8.35
N LEU A 96 -7.81 -6.76 -7.62
CA LEU A 96 -6.41 -6.96 -8.01
C LEU A 96 -6.03 -8.46 -7.96
N PRO A 97 -5.23 -8.94 -8.93
CA PRO A 97 -4.70 -10.30 -8.91
C PRO A 97 -3.69 -10.49 -7.77
N ALA A 98 -3.42 -11.75 -7.41
CA ALA A 98 -2.32 -12.07 -6.50
C ALA A 98 -0.97 -11.60 -7.09
N PRO A 99 0.00 -11.10 -6.31
CA PRO A 99 0.15 -11.16 -4.84
C PRO A 99 -0.44 -9.98 -4.05
N TRP A 100 -1.04 -8.99 -4.72
CA TRP A 100 -1.46 -7.72 -4.12
C TRP A 100 -2.63 -7.83 -3.12
N ALA A 101 -3.37 -8.93 -3.15
CA ALA A 101 -4.41 -9.24 -2.17
C ALA A 101 -3.92 -10.37 -1.24
N PRO A 102 -3.87 -10.16 0.09
CA PRO A 102 -3.53 -11.19 1.06
C PRO A 102 -4.37 -12.47 0.91
N ARG A 103 -3.84 -13.63 1.34
CA ARG A 103 -4.54 -14.92 1.19
C ARG A 103 -5.93 -14.92 1.84
N TRP A 104 -6.02 -14.45 3.09
CA TRP A 104 -7.27 -14.32 3.84
C TRP A 104 -8.31 -13.44 3.11
N MET A 105 -7.84 -12.40 2.42
CA MET A 105 -8.66 -11.47 1.65
C MET A 105 -9.33 -12.16 0.45
N ARG A 106 -8.57 -13.00 -0.25
CA ARG A 106 -9.03 -13.78 -1.39
C ARG A 106 -10.03 -14.84 -0.97
N GLU A 107 -9.73 -15.55 0.13
CA GLU A 107 -10.62 -16.55 0.72
C GLU A 107 -11.97 -15.93 1.13
N HIS A 108 -11.96 -14.75 1.74
CA HIS A 108 -13.20 -14.03 2.09
C HIS A 108 -14.02 -13.64 0.86
N ARG A 109 -13.37 -13.17 -0.22
CA ARG A 109 -14.05 -12.84 -1.49
C ARG A 109 -14.65 -14.08 -2.14
N GLN A 110 -13.97 -15.22 -2.10
CA GLN A 110 -14.47 -16.49 -2.61
C GLN A 110 -15.69 -16.97 -1.82
N LYS A 111 -15.63 -16.94 -0.47
CA LYS A 111 -16.77 -17.27 0.39
C LYS A 111 -17.99 -16.39 0.12
N ASN A 112 -17.80 -15.08 -0.07
CA ASN A 112 -18.90 -14.17 -0.41
C ASN A 112 -19.50 -14.43 -1.81
N ARG A 113 -18.67 -14.80 -2.80
CA ARG A 113 -19.16 -15.19 -4.13
C ARG A 113 -19.97 -16.50 -4.06
N GLN A 114 -19.56 -17.44 -3.23
CA GLN A 114 -20.25 -18.72 -3.05
C GLN A 114 -21.61 -18.53 -2.35
N LYS A 115 -21.67 -17.76 -1.26
CA LYS A 115 -22.93 -17.40 -0.59
C LYS A 115 -23.94 -16.71 -1.51
N ARG A 116 -23.47 -15.82 -2.40
CA ARG A 116 -24.33 -15.15 -3.40
C ARG A 116 -24.85 -16.10 -4.49
N ARG A 117 -24.14 -17.20 -4.76
CA ARG A 117 -24.60 -18.23 -5.70
C ARG A 117 -25.66 -19.10 -5.02
N GLU A 118 -25.40 -19.55 -3.79
CA GLU A 118 -26.33 -20.37 -3.01
C GLU A 118 -27.66 -19.63 -2.74
N GLY A 119 -27.62 -18.35 -2.39
CA GLY A 119 -28.81 -17.52 -2.17
C GLY A 119 -29.57 -17.09 -3.44
N LYS A 120 -29.09 -17.44 -4.64
CA LYS A 120 -29.83 -17.28 -5.91
C LYS A 120 -30.53 -18.56 -6.36
N THR A 121 -30.27 -19.68 -5.69
CA THR A 121 -30.83 -21.02 -5.97
C THR A 121 -31.92 -21.43 -4.98
N SER A 122 -32.27 -20.57 -4.03
CA SER A 122 -33.45 -20.67 -3.15
C SER A 122 -34.48 -19.63 -3.55
#